data_AF-A0A953IWC9-F1
#
_entry.id   AF-A0A953IWC9-F1
#
_cell.length_a   1.000
_cell.length_b   1.000
_cell.length_c   1.000
_cell.angle_alpha   90.00
_cell.angle_beta   90.00
_cell.angle_gamma   90.00
#
_symmetry.space_group_name_H-M   'P 1'
#
loop_
_entity.id
_entity.type
_entity.pdbx_description
1 polymer ?
#
loop_
_entity_poly.entity_id
_entity_poly.type
_entity_poly.pdbx_seq_one_letter_code
_entity_poly.pdbx_strand_id
1 'polypeptide(L)'
;MLIRAALFVVAALAATAAFAQSGKIRAKADVNCKNDGLDLDCTIKLTNAATGAPLAGVNVTVGADMPSMPMMHNVPPVKAAAGAEPGSYRSKIELEMSGEWALSIDLSGPVRDRVIKKIRVE
;
A
#
# COMPACT_ATOMS: atom_id res chain seq x y z
N MET A 1 -3.77 44.06 56.81
CA MET A 1 -3.66 42.58 56.77
C MET A 1 -5.02 42.05 56.35
N LEU A 2 -5.24 41.29 55.28
CA LEU A 2 -4.36 40.47 54.46
C LEU A 2 -4.86 40.47 53.00
N ILE A 3 -3.90 40.59 52.08
CA ILE A 3 -4.02 40.28 50.66
C ILE A 3 -4.32 38.78 50.53
N ARG A 4 -5.32 38.39 49.74
CA ARG A 4 -5.39 37.05 49.15
C ARG A 4 -5.59 37.17 47.65
N ALA A 5 -4.48 36.97 46.97
CA ALA A 5 -4.35 36.93 45.54
C ALA A 5 -4.96 35.65 44.95
N ALA A 6 -5.47 35.81 43.73
CA ALA A 6 -5.42 34.91 42.58
C ALA A 6 -5.98 33.48 42.71
N LEU A 7 -6.80 33.11 41.72
CA LEU A 7 -6.36 32.18 40.66
C LEU A 7 -7.43 32.12 39.56
N PHE A 8 -7.17 32.83 38.45
CA PHE A 8 -7.87 32.60 37.19
C PHE A 8 -7.35 31.30 36.59
N VAL A 9 -8.15 30.24 36.61
CA VAL A 9 -7.87 29.02 35.85
C VAL A 9 -8.47 29.19 34.46
N VAL A 10 -7.66 29.64 33.51
CA VAL A 10 -8.00 29.54 32.08
C VAL A 10 -7.59 28.14 31.63
N ALA A 11 -8.56 27.23 31.60
CA ALA A 11 -8.37 25.92 30.98
C ALA A 11 -8.29 26.10 29.46
N ALA A 12 -7.07 26.20 28.93
CA ALA A 12 -6.83 26.15 27.50
C ALA A 12 -7.13 24.74 27.00
N LEU A 13 -8.34 24.54 26.44
CA LEU A 13 -8.69 23.37 25.65
C LEU A 13 -7.80 23.37 24.41
N ALA A 14 -6.69 22.64 24.45
CA ALA A 14 -5.91 22.33 23.26
C ALA A 14 -6.73 21.32 22.43
N ALA A 15 -7.68 21.82 21.65
CA ALA A 15 -8.30 21.06 20.59
C ALA A 15 -7.22 20.81 19.53
N THR A 16 -6.58 19.65 19.59
CA THR A 16 -5.81 19.13 18.45
C THR A 16 -6.82 18.79 17.37
N ALA A 17 -7.17 19.80 16.57
CA ALA A 17 -7.79 19.59 15.28
C ALA A 17 -6.81 18.72 14.48
N ALA A 18 -7.10 17.42 14.39
CA ALA A 18 -6.55 16.59 13.35
C ALA A 18 -7.08 17.19 12.05
N PHE A 19 -6.29 18.08 11.45
CA PHE A 19 -6.55 18.58 10.12
C PHE A 19 -6.65 17.35 9.22
N ALA A 20 -7.87 17.02 8.81
CA ALA A 20 -8.11 16.09 7.74
C ALA A 20 -7.54 16.76 6.49
N GLN A 21 -6.25 16.49 6.24
CA GLN A 21 -5.57 16.91 5.03
C GLN A 21 -6.35 16.26 3.88
N SER A 22 -7.16 17.05 3.17
CA SER A 22 -7.92 16.65 1.98
C SER A 22 -7.01 16.35 0.77
N GLY A 23 -5.80 15.87 1.02
CA GLY A 23 -4.90 15.36 0.00
C GLY A 23 -5.41 14.00 -0.47
N LYS A 24 -5.39 13.77 -1.79
CA LYS A 24 -5.62 12.43 -2.35
C LYS A 24 -4.66 11.45 -1.66
N ILE A 25 -5.21 10.40 -1.05
CA ILE A 25 -4.39 9.32 -0.47
C ILE A 25 -3.52 8.74 -1.57
N ARG A 26 -2.20 8.76 -1.36
CA ARG A 26 -1.21 8.10 -2.22
C ARG A 26 -0.79 6.81 -1.54
N ALA A 27 -0.86 5.69 -2.24
CA ALA A 27 -0.40 4.43 -1.69
C ALA A 27 1.12 4.29 -1.85
N LYS A 28 1.78 3.90 -0.77
CA LYS A 28 3.12 3.32 -0.81
C LYS A 28 2.95 1.81 -0.66
N ALA A 29 3.53 1.04 -1.59
CA ALA A 29 3.56 -0.41 -1.52
C ALA A 29 4.98 -0.89 -1.26
N ASP A 30 5.18 -1.64 -0.18
CA ASP A 30 6.34 -2.50 -0.01
C ASP A 30 5.97 -3.90 -0.49
N VAL A 31 6.67 -4.38 -1.52
CA VAL A 31 6.34 -5.61 -2.25
C VAL A 31 7.52 -6.54 -2.17
N ASN A 32 7.31 -7.69 -1.53
CA ASN A 32 8.31 -8.74 -1.39
C ASN A 32 7.77 -10.05 -1.94
N CYS A 33 8.41 -10.58 -2.98
CA CYS A 33 8.03 -11.83 -3.62
C CYS A 33 9.10 -12.88 -3.40
N LYS A 34 8.68 -14.11 -3.09
CA LYS A 34 9.52 -15.30 -3.19
C LYS A 34 9.15 -16.03 -4.46
N ASN A 35 10.13 -16.53 -5.20
CA ASN A 35 9.92 -17.33 -6.39
C ASN A 35 10.28 -18.80 -6.16
N ASP A 36 9.49 -19.69 -6.77
CA ASP A 36 9.85 -21.09 -7.01
C ASP A 36 9.70 -21.34 -8.52
N GLY A 37 10.82 -21.31 -9.24
CA GLY A 37 10.79 -21.16 -10.70
C GLY A 37 10.04 -19.88 -11.11
N LEU A 38 8.92 -20.06 -11.81
CA LEU A 38 8.07 -18.99 -12.33
C LEU A 38 6.89 -18.64 -11.41
N ASP A 39 6.67 -19.41 -10.35
CA ASP A 39 5.63 -19.16 -9.37
C ASP A 39 6.11 -18.12 -8.35
N LEU A 40 5.37 -17.03 -8.21
CA LEU A 40 5.65 -15.98 -7.24
C LEU A 40 4.62 -16.00 -6.11
N ASP A 41 5.09 -16.06 -4.87
CA ASP A 41 4.32 -15.77 -3.65
C ASP A 41 4.72 -14.40 -3.12
N CYS A 42 3.85 -13.40 -3.34
CA CYS A 42 4.09 -12.00 -3.02
C CYS A 42 3.33 -11.58 -1.77
N THR A 43 4.05 -10.96 -0.83
CA THR A 43 3.48 -10.17 0.27
C THR A 43 3.56 -8.69 -0.05
N ILE A 44 2.45 -7.98 0.10
CA ILE A 44 2.31 -6.55 -0.20
C ILE A 44 1.86 -5.84 1.07
N LYS A 45 2.62 -4.84 1.51
CA LYS A 45 2.23 -3.94 2.60
C LYS A 45 1.89 -2.57 2.03
N LEU A 46 0.64 -2.15 2.21
CA LEU A 46 0.14 -0.86 1.75
C LEU A 46 0.03 0.13 2.90
N THR A 47 0.64 1.30 2.73
CA THR A 47 0.53 2.43 3.67
C THR A 47 0.18 3.71 2.93
N ASN A 48 -0.47 4.65 3.65
CA ASN A 48 -0.61 6.01 3.18
C ASN A 48 0.79 6.64 3.15
N ALA A 49 1.25 7.08 1.99
CA ALA A 49 2.60 7.61 1.82
C ALA A 49 2.88 8.86 2.68
N ALA A 50 1.86 9.64 3.03
CA ALA A 50 2.01 10.85 3.82
C ALA A 50 2.01 10.58 5.33
N THR A 51 1.22 9.61 5.81
CA THR A 51 1.02 9.39 7.25
C THR A 51 1.64 8.10 7.77
N GLY A 52 2.01 7.17 6.89
CA GLY A 52 2.46 5.83 7.25
C GLY A 52 1.35 4.89 7.74
N ALA A 53 0.11 5.36 7.86
CA ALA A 53 -1.01 4.53 8.34
C ALA A 53 -1.30 3.37 7.36
N PRO A 54 -1.62 2.17 7.85
CA PRO A 54 -1.93 1.02 6.99
C PRO A 54 -3.20 1.26 6.17
N LEU A 55 -3.17 0.84 4.90
CA LEU A 55 -4.33 0.92 4.00
C LEU A 55 -5.07 -0.42 3.97
N ALA A 56 -5.93 -0.64 4.96
CA ALA A 56 -6.79 -1.82 5.07
C ALA A 56 -8.09 -1.68 4.25
N GLY A 57 -8.71 -2.82 3.91
CA GLY A 57 -9.99 -2.85 3.17
C GLY A 57 -9.92 -2.39 1.72
N VAL A 58 -8.71 -2.23 1.17
CA VAL A 58 -8.48 -1.89 -0.24
C VAL A 58 -8.64 -3.16 -1.08
N ASN A 59 -9.29 -3.05 -2.23
CA ASN A 59 -9.28 -4.13 -3.22
C ASN A 59 -7.95 -4.09 -3.96
N VAL A 60 -7.18 -5.17 -3.89
CA VAL A 60 -5.84 -5.28 -4.48
C VAL A 60 -5.84 -6.36 -5.54
N THR A 61 -5.38 -6.00 -6.74
CA THR A 61 -5.08 -6.96 -7.81
C THR A 61 -3.63 -6.83 -8.24
N VAL A 62 -3.03 -7.94 -8.65
CA VAL A 62 -1.62 -8.02 -9.08
C VAL A 62 -1.57 -8.62 -10.47
N GLY A 63 -1.14 -7.85 -11.46
CA GLY A 63 -0.77 -8.33 -12.80
C GLY A 63 0.73 -8.24 -13.03
N ALA A 64 1.20 -8.69 -14.18
CA ALA A 64 2.59 -8.54 -14.58
C ALA A 64 2.71 -8.33 -16.09
N ASP A 65 3.67 -7.51 -16.50
CA ASP A 65 4.03 -7.30 -17.91
C ASP A 65 5.54 -7.42 -18.08
N MET A 66 5.98 -8.08 -19.15
CA MET A 66 7.40 -8.12 -19.51
C MET A 66 7.78 -6.83 -20.26
N PRO A 67 8.63 -5.94 -19.72
CA PRO A 67 8.87 -4.62 -20.32
C PRO A 67 9.58 -4.65 -21.68
N SER A 68 10.33 -5.71 -21.97
CA SER A 68 11.03 -5.89 -23.25
C SER A 68 10.08 -6.26 -24.40
N MET A 69 8.98 -6.96 -24.11
CA MET A 69 7.96 -7.36 -25.07
C MET A 69 6.55 -7.06 -24.51
N PRO A 70 6.23 -5.76 -24.31
CA PRO A 70 4.99 -5.36 -23.64
C PRO A 70 3.77 -5.85 -24.43
N MET A 71 2.71 -6.23 -23.72
CA MET A 71 1.47 -6.81 -24.26
C MET A 71 1.60 -8.18 -24.93
N MET A 72 2.81 -8.67 -25.16
CA MET A 72 3.05 -9.99 -25.76
C MET A 72 3.22 -11.06 -24.67
N HIS A 73 3.84 -10.67 -23.56
CA HIS A 73 3.95 -11.45 -22.34
C HIS A 73 3.38 -10.65 -21.18
N ASN A 74 2.12 -10.96 -20.84
CA ASN A 74 1.42 -10.32 -19.75
C ASN A 74 0.61 -11.35 -18.95
N VAL A 75 0.70 -11.26 -17.64
CA VAL A 75 -0.11 -12.07 -16.74
C VAL A 75 -1.34 -11.26 -16.33
N PRO A 76 -2.57 -11.77 -16.57
CA PRO A 76 -3.80 -11.10 -16.16
C PRO A 76 -3.82 -10.81 -14.65
N PRO A 77 -4.39 -9.68 -14.21
CA PRO A 77 -4.44 -9.36 -12.79
C PRO A 77 -5.20 -10.40 -11.96
N VAL A 78 -4.56 -10.92 -10.93
CA VAL A 78 -5.17 -11.81 -9.93
C VAL A 78 -5.50 -11.03 -8.66
N LYS A 79 -6.57 -11.43 -7.96
CA LYS A 79 -6.95 -10.78 -6.69
C LYS A 79 -6.02 -11.22 -5.57
N ALA A 80 -5.45 -10.25 -4.85
CA ALA A 80 -4.71 -10.52 -3.63
C ALA A 80 -5.67 -10.73 -2.44
N ALA A 81 -5.39 -11.72 -1.60
CA ALA A 81 -6.10 -11.96 -0.35
C ALA A 81 -5.57 -11.02 0.74
N ALA A 82 -6.43 -10.61 1.68
CA ALA A 82 -5.98 -9.90 2.87
C ALA A 82 -5.05 -10.80 3.71
N GLY A 83 -3.98 -10.23 4.22
CA GLY A 83 -3.09 -10.87 5.20
C GLY A 83 -3.62 -10.71 6.62
N ALA A 84 -2.81 -11.16 7.60
CA ALA A 84 -3.18 -11.09 9.01
C ALA A 84 -3.13 -9.66 9.59
N GLU A 85 -2.23 -8.82 9.08
CA GLU A 85 -2.03 -7.45 9.56
C GLU A 85 -2.84 -6.45 8.71
N PRO A 86 -3.38 -5.37 9.31
CA PRO A 86 -4.03 -4.29 8.57
C PRO A 86 -3.11 -3.74 7.46
N GLY A 87 -3.65 -3.66 6.23
CA GLY A 87 -2.89 -3.19 5.06
C GLY A 87 -1.90 -4.21 4.48
N SER A 88 -1.86 -5.44 5.00
CA SER A 88 -1.13 -6.55 4.37
C SER A 88 -2.00 -7.34 3.41
N TYR A 89 -1.43 -7.76 2.29
CA TYR A 89 -2.08 -8.55 1.26
C TYR A 89 -1.11 -9.62 0.73
N ARG A 90 -1.66 -10.75 0.24
CA ARG A 90 -0.91 -11.84 -0.37
C ARG A 90 -1.46 -12.20 -1.74
N SER A 91 -0.58 -12.42 -2.70
CA SER A 91 -0.94 -12.82 -4.06
C SER A 91 -0.03 -13.93 -4.53
N LYS A 92 -0.58 -14.85 -5.32
CA LYS A 92 0.17 -15.84 -6.08
C LYS A 92 0.03 -15.54 -7.56
N ILE A 93 1.14 -15.43 -8.28
CA ILE A 93 1.14 -15.15 -9.72
C ILE A 93 2.16 -16.08 -10.38
N GLU A 94 1.77 -16.70 -11.48
CA GLU A 94 2.64 -17.57 -12.28
C GLU A 94 3.08 -16.77 -13.51
N LEU A 95 4.40 -16.65 -13.70
CA LEU A 95 4.97 -15.99 -14.87
C LEU A 95 5.11 -16.97 -16.04
N GLU A 96 5.13 -16.46 -17.26
CA GLU A 96 5.23 -17.31 -18.46
C GLU A 96 6.68 -17.73 -18.76
N MET A 97 7.66 -16.96 -18.28
CA MET A 97 9.09 -17.19 -18.53
C MET A 97 9.97 -16.38 -17.57
N SER A 98 11.25 -16.76 -17.47
CA SER A 98 12.26 -16.00 -16.73
C SER A 98 12.59 -14.69 -17.44
N GLY A 99 13.08 -13.72 -16.67
CA GLY A 99 13.43 -12.39 -17.16
C GLY A 99 13.01 -11.25 -16.24
N GLU A 100 13.00 -10.04 -16.79
CA GLU A 100 12.53 -8.85 -16.10
C GLU A 100 11.03 -8.68 -16.26
N TRP A 101 10.35 -8.42 -15.15
CA TRP A 101 8.90 -8.23 -15.11
C TRP A 101 8.55 -6.97 -14.34
N ALA A 102 7.50 -6.29 -14.78
CA ALA A 102 6.86 -5.19 -14.07
C ALA A 102 5.55 -5.67 -13.45
N LEU A 103 5.55 -5.90 -12.13
CA LEU A 103 4.33 -6.20 -11.40
C LEU A 103 3.48 -4.93 -11.28
N SER A 104 2.21 -5.01 -11.66
CA SER A 104 1.22 -3.95 -11.50
C SER A 104 0.33 -4.25 -10.28
N ILE A 105 0.45 -3.44 -9.23
CA ILE A 105 -0.37 -3.52 -8.03
C ILE A 105 -1.46 -2.45 -8.15
N ASP A 106 -2.65 -2.90 -8.51
CA ASP A 106 -3.82 -2.07 -8.73
C ASP A 106 -4.70 -2.00 -7.50
N LEU A 107 -5.01 -0.78 -7.08
CA LEU A 107 -5.80 -0.49 -5.91
C LEU A 107 -7.16 0.08 -6.32
N SER A 108 -8.22 -0.45 -5.73
CA SER A 108 -9.57 0.08 -5.91
C SER A 108 -10.41 0.02 -4.62
N GLY A 109 -11.62 0.57 -4.68
CA GLY A 109 -12.48 0.76 -3.51
C GLY A 109 -12.13 2.06 -2.78
N PRO A 110 -11.79 2.01 -1.47
CA PRO A 110 -11.56 3.21 -0.65
C PRO A 110 -10.31 4.00 -1.05
N VAL A 111 -9.36 3.37 -1.73
CA VAL A 111 -8.19 4.00 -2.33
C VAL A 111 -8.11 3.56 -3.80
N ARG A 112 -7.91 4.51 -4.71
CA ARG A 112 -7.65 4.24 -6.12
C ARG A 112 -6.25 4.74 -6.49
N ASP A 113 -5.35 3.82 -6.79
CA ASP A 113 -3.98 4.10 -7.18
C ASP A 113 -3.41 2.88 -7.93
N ARG A 114 -2.26 3.06 -8.57
CA ARG A 114 -1.49 1.98 -9.20
C ARG A 114 -0.03 2.11 -8.79
N VAL A 115 0.56 1.02 -8.32
CA VAL A 115 1.99 0.94 -8.00
C VAL A 115 2.66 -0.09 -8.90
N ILE A 116 3.79 0.27 -9.52
CA ILE A 116 4.57 -0.65 -10.35
C ILE A 116 5.82 -1.07 -9.59
N LYS A 117 6.07 -2.38 -9.52
CA LYS A 117 7.28 -2.97 -8.94
C LYS A 117 8.01 -3.79 -9.99
N LYS A 118 9.26 -3.42 -10.30
CA LYS A 118 10.13 -4.24 -11.15
C LYS A 118 10.74 -5.38 -10.34
N ILE A 119 10.82 -6.56 -10.95
CA ILE A 119 11.48 -7.75 -10.42
C ILE A 119 12.27 -8.45 -11.55
N ARG A 120 13.23 -9.30 -11.17
CA ARG A 120 13.89 -10.24 -12.07
C ARG A 120 13.69 -11.65 -11.51
N VAL A 121 13.32 -12.57 -12.40
CA VAL A 121 13.21 -14.01 -12.11
C VAL A 121 14.18 -14.73 -13.03
N GLU A 122 14.94 -15.67 -12.49
CA GLU A 122 16.01 -16.40 -13.19
C GLU A 122 15.59 -17.84 -13.47
#